data_AF-A0A9E3BEJ7-F1
#
_entry.id   AF-A0A9E3BEJ7-F1
#
_cell.length_a   1.000
_cell.length_b   1.000
_cell.length_c   1.000
_cell.angle_alpha   90.00
_cell.angle_beta   90.00
_cell.angle_gamma   90.00
#
_symmetry.space_group_name_H-M   'P 1'
#
loop_
_entity.id
_entity.type
_entity.pdbx_description
1 polymer ?
#
loop_
_entity_poly.entity_id
_entity_poly.type
_entity_poly.pdbx_seq_one_letter_code
_entity_poly.pdbx_strand_id
1 'polypeptide(L)' 'SFGFPFGFSVIFPPNVPLPAKIVTEVLEPIDVTARFGDNPDIEEVDAHVRSVMQTALDRLARQRRFPVLG' A
#
# COMPACT_ATOMS: atom_id res chain seq x y z
N SER A 1 -44.65 -0.75 -8.23
CA SER A 1 -43.63 -0.96 -9.27
C SER A 1 -42.25 -0.80 -8.68
N PHE A 2 -41.40 -1.81 -8.83
CA PHE A 2 -39.99 -1.78 -8.42
C PHE A 2 -39.20 -0.98 -9.47
N GLY A 3 -38.73 0.22 -9.12
CA GLY A 3 -37.94 1.06 -10.01
C GLY A 3 -36.46 0.83 -9.76
N PHE A 4 -35.75 0.24 -10.72
CA PHE A 4 -34.29 0.16 -10.68
C PHE A 4 -33.69 1.58 -10.75
N PRO A 5 -32.68 1.93 -9.93
CA PRO A 5 -32.27 3.33 -9.75
C PRO A 5 -31.39 3.87 -10.88
N PHE A 6 -31.10 3.09 -11.91
CA PHE A 6 -30.21 3.50 -12.99
C PHE A 6 -30.87 3.22 -14.34
N GLY A 7 -31.39 4.28 -14.95
CA GLY A 7 -31.79 4.26 -16.35
C GLY A 7 -30.60 3.90 -17.26
N PHE A 8 -30.93 3.62 -18.51
CA PHE A 8 -30.05 3.15 -19.60
C PHE A 8 -28.94 4.15 -20.02
N SER A 9 -28.22 4.76 -19.07
CA SER A 9 -27.21 5.81 -19.30
C SER A 9 -25.87 5.59 -18.57
N VAL A 10 -25.61 4.39 -18.04
CA VAL A 10 -24.32 4.01 -17.44
C VAL A 10 -23.33 3.61 -18.54
N ILE A 11 -22.80 4.58 -19.29
CA ILE A 11 -21.61 4.36 -20.13
C ILE A 11 -20.33 4.82 -19.42
N PHE A 12 -20.41 5.70 -18.41
CA PHE A 12 -19.25 6.03 -17.56
C PHE A 12 -19.71 6.31 -16.12
N PRO A 13 -19.23 5.56 -15.11
CA PRO A 13 -19.49 5.92 -13.73
C PRO A 13 -18.77 7.24 -13.42
N PRO A 14 -19.47 8.29 -12.94
CA PRO A 14 -18.84 9.56 -12.59
C PRO A 14 -17.96 9.35 -11.36
N ASN A 15 -16.62 9.31 -11.51
CA ASN A 15 -15.58 9.26 -10.45
C ASN A 15 -16.12 9.05 -9.02
N VAL A 16 -16.70 7.88 -8.74
CA VAL A 16 -17.22 7.58 -7.40
C VAL A 16 -16.00 7.10 -6.62
N PRO A 17 -15.53 7.84 -5.59
CA PRO A 17 -14.40 7.40 -4.80
C PRO A 17 -14.79 6.09 -4.11
N LEU A 18 -14.17 4.99 -4.53
CA LEU A 18 -14.38 3.70 -3.89
C LEU A 18 -13.84 3.80 -2.45
N PRO A 19 -14.56 3.26 -1.45
CA PRO A 19 -14.08 3.29 -0.07
C PRO A 19 -12.74 2.54 0.05
N ALA A 20 -11.64 3.27 0.22
CA ALA A 20 -10.32 2.69 0.43
C ALA A 20 -9.96 2.79 1.92
N LYS A 21 -9.67 1.65 2.56
CA LYS A 21 -9.14 1.61 3.93
C LYS A 21 -7.64 1.85 3.91
N ILE A 22 -7.18 2.97 4.47
CA ILE A 22 -5.75 3.22 4.70
C ILE A 22 -5.30 2.41 5.91
N VAL A 23 -4.25 1.62 5.74
CA VAL A 23 -3.60 0.86 6.80
C VAL A 23 -2.16 1.30 6.85
N THR A 24 -1.66 1.58 8.05
CA THR A 24 -0.29 2.02 8.29
C THR A 24 0.37 1.06 9.25
N GLU A 25 1.64 0.78 9.04
CA GLU A 25 2.45 -0.06 9.91
C GLU A 25 3.79 0.63 10.16
N VAL A 26 4.24 0.60 11.42
CA VAL A 26 5.58 1.06 11.81
C VAL A 26 6.46 -0.18 11.90
N LEU A 27 7.56 -0.18 11.14
CA LEU A 27 8.52 -1.28 11.11
C LEU A 27 9.56 -1.14 12.23
N GLU A 28 10.21 -2.27 12.54
CA GLU A 28 11.35 -2.28 13.45
C GLU A 28 12.45 -1.32 12.96
N PRO A 29 13.09 -0.56 13.86
CA PRO A 29 14.20 0.32 13.51
C PRO A 29 15.35 -0.45 12.86
N ILE A 30 16.00 0.19 11.87
CA ILE A 30 17.20 -0.34 11.24
C ILE A 30 18.42 0.30 11.92
N ASP A 31 19.23 -0.51 12.59
CA ASP A 31 20.56 -0.09 13.03
C ASP A 31 21.52 -0.11 11.84
N VAL A 32 21.77 1.07 11.28
CA VAL A 32 22.59 1.24 10.09
C VAL A 32 24.05 0.89 10.39
N THR A 33 24.58 1.34 11.54
CA THR A 33 25.98 1.12 11.91
C THR A 33 26.27 -0.36 12.20
N ALA A 34 25.36 -1.05 12.88
CA ALA A 34 25.52 -2.48 13.16
C ALA A 34 25.41 -3.33 11.90
N ARG A 35 24.68 -2.89 10.88
CA ARG A 35 24.44 -3.66 9.64
C ARG A 35 25.44 -3.36 8.53
N PHE A 36 25.83 -2.11 8.36
CA PHE A 36 26.64 -1.63 7.23
C PHE A 36 28.02 -1.11 7.65
N GLY A 37 28.31 -1.03 8.97
CA GLY A 37 29.57 -0.54 9.52
C GLY A 37 29.57 0.97 9.79
N ASP A 38 30.71 1.47 10.30
CA ASP A 38 30.85 2.85 10.78
C ASP A 38 30.83 3.92 9.68
N ASN A 39 31.14 3.54 8.43
CA ASN A 39 31.09 4.44 7.28
C ASN A 39 30.37 3.76 6.10
N PRO A 40 29.03 3.67 6.16
CA PRO A 40 28.25 2.94 5.18
C PRO A 40 28.07 3.73 3.88
N ASP A 41 27.91 3.00 2.78
CA ASP A 41 27.48 3.60 1.51
C ASP A 41 26.00 4.01 1.61
N ILE A 42 25.70 5.27 1.32
CA ILE A 42 24.35 5.83 1.40
C ILE A 42 23.43 5.17 0.37
N GLU A 43 23.94 4.84 -0.83
CA GLU A 43 23.13 4.20 -1.87
C GLU A 43 22.72 2.79 -1.43
N GLU A 44 23.62 2.06 -0.78
CA GLU A 44 23.35 0.73 -0.24
C GLU A 44 22.31 0.77 0.89
N VAL A 45 22.43 1.74 1.80
CA VAL A 45 21.48 1.93 2.90
C VAL A 45 20.09 2.27 2.37
N ASP A 46 19.98 3.20 1.42
CA ASP A 46 18.69 3.58 0.82
C ASP A 46 18.03 2.39 0.09
N ALA A 47 18.80 1.65 -0.71
CA ALA A 47 18.31 0.46 -1.39
C ALA A 47 17.77 -0.59 -0.40
N HIS A 48 18.46 -0.77 0.73
CA HIS A 48 18.02 -1.67 1.78
C HIS A 48 16.72 -1.20 2.46
N VAL A 49 16.65 0.08 2.85
CA VAL A 49 15.45 0.67 3.47
C VAL A 49 14.24 0.50 2.55
N ARG A 50 14.39 0.80 1.25
CA ARG A 50 13.31 0.63 0.27
C ARG A 50 12.89 -0.82 0.15
N SER A 51 13.83 -1.76 0.12
CA SER A 51 13.54 -3.19 0.05
C SER A 51 12.73 -3.69 1.26
N VAL A 52 13.09 -3.26 2.47
CA VAL A 52 12.37 -3.58 3.71
C VAL A 52 10.95 -3.00 3.69
N MET A 53 10.79 -1.73 3.31
CA MET A 53 9.47 -1.11 3.18
C MET A 53 8.61 -1.79 2.12
N GLN A 54 9.17 -2.12 0.96
CA GLN A 54 8.45 -2.79 -0.12
C GLN A 54 7.96 -4.18 0.30
N THR A 55 8.80 -4.94 1.02
CA THR A 55 8.43 -6.25 1.55
C THR A 55 7.23 -6.16 2.51
N ALA A 56 7.19 -5.12 3.36
CA ALA A 56 6.07 -4.86 4.24
C ALA A 56 4.81 -4.45 3.46
N LEU A 57 4.93 -3.58 2.46
CA LEU A 57 3.83 -3.18 1.58
C LEU A 57 3.24 -4.39 0.85
N ASP A 58 4.08 -5.28 0.33
CA ASP A 58 3.63 -6.50 -0.35
C ASP A 58 2.87 -7.44 0.60
N ARG A 59 3.31 -7.53 1.86
CA ARG A 59 2.58 -8.27 2.89
C ARG A 59 1.23 -7.63 3.20
N LEU A 60 1.18 -6.32 3.41
CA LEU A 60 -0.07 -5.60 3.66
C LEU A 60 -1.05 -5.74 2.48
N ALA A 61 -0.53 -5.69 1.25
CA ALA A 61 -1.33 -5.92 0.05
C ALA A 61 -1.93 -7.33 0.03
N ARG A 62 -1.14 -8.37 0.36
CA ARG A 62 -1.61 -9.77 0.41
C ARG A 62 -2.64 -10.03 1.51
N GLN A 63 -2.61 -9.29 2.61
CA GLN A 63 -3.59 -9.44 3.70
C GLN A 63 -4.99 -8.94 3.30
N ARG A 64 -5.11 -8.13 2.24
CA ARG A 64 -6.41 -7.64 1.76
C ARG A 64 -7.09 -8.68 0.89
N ARG A 65 -8.29 -9.12 1.31
CA ARG A 65 -9.07 -10.15 0.62
C ARG A 65 -9.81 -9.64 -0.62
N PHE A 66 -10.26 -8.38 -0.61
CA PHE A 66 -10.78 -7.69 -1.80
C PHE A 66 -10.36 -6.21 -1.75
N PRO A 67 -9.80 -5.63 -2.83
CA PRO A 67 -9.28 -4.26 -2.83
C PRO A 67 -10.35 -3.17 -2.64
N VAL A 68 -11.63 -3.52 -2.83
CA VAL A 68 -12.80 -2.62 -2.72
C VAL A 68 -13.70 -2.99 -1.53
N LEU A 69 -13.57 -4.22 -1.03
CA LEU A 69 -14.27 -4.71 0.15
C LEU A 69 -13.20 -5.04 1.19
N GLY A 70 -12.64 -3.98 1.77
CA GLY A 70 -11.87 -4.08 3.01
C GLY A 70 -12.78 -4.39 4.17
#